data_AF-A0A4R1MA48-F1
#
_entry.id   AF-A0A4R1MA48-F1
#
_cell.length_a   1.000
_cell.length_b   1.000
_cell.length_c   1.000
_cell.angle_alpha   90.00
_cell.angle_beta   90.00
_cell.angle_gamma   90.00
#
_symmetry.space_group_name_H-M   'P 1'
#
loop_
_entity.id
_entity.type
_entity.pdbx_description
1 polymer ?
#
loop_
_entity_poly.entity_id
_entity_poly.type
_entity_poly.pdbx_seq_one_letter_code
_entity_poly.pdbx_strand_id
1 'polypeptide(L)'
;MRITADNPYTAGLERDPANFIALSAMTFLERAASIWPERTAIVHGAIRRDRAETYRRCWLLAGALRGRGIGKRDTVAIIAANTLGEVFLRGNNVMKGYLKNQDATVEAFTGGWFHTGDLGVWHRDRYLEIKDRSKDIIISGGENISSIEIEDVLYSHPAVLEAAIVARPDEKWGETPCAFVALKDGAIVTEADIIAFCRERMAHFKVPKTIAFTPLPKTATGKIQKFILRQRARQL
;
A
#
# COMPACT_ATOMS: atom_id res chain seq x y z
N MET A 1 44.77 0.41 5.91
CA MET A 1 44.98 -1.05 5.76
C MET A 1 44.59 -1.42 4.33
N ARG A 2 45.59 -1.61 3.45
CA ARG A 2 45.37 -1.99 2.04
C ARG A 2 45.04 -3.49 2.01
N ILE A 3 43.94 -3.87 1.38
CA ILE A 3 43.58 -5.27 1.12
C ILE A 3 44.55 -5.78 0.06
N THR A 4 45.45 -6.68 0.43
CA THR A 4 46.35 -7.38 -0.48
C THR A 4 45.56 -8.37 -1.34
N ALA A 5 45.95 -8.47 -2.61
CA ALA A 5 45.16 -9.00 -3.71
C ALA A 5 45.06 -10.54 -3.82
N ASP A 6 45.42 -11.32 -2.80
CA ASP A 6 45.44 -12.79 -2.90
C ASP A 6 44.62 -13.43 -1.78
N ASN A 7 43.29 -13.43 -1.95
CA ASN A 7 42.40 -14.32 -1.20
C ASN A 7 42.14 -15.58 -2.05
N PRO A 8 42.53 -16.79 -1.59
CA PRO A 8 42.34 -18.03 -2.35
C PRO A 8 40.86 -18.36 -2.63
N TYR A 9 39.93 -17.75 -1.90
CA TYR A 9 38.48 -17.86 -2.15
C TYR A 9 37.96 -16.89 -3.21
N THR A 10 38.80 -16.04 -3.81
CA THR A 10 38.41 -15.10 -4.87
C THR A 10 39.16 -15.31 -6.19
N ALA A 11 40.19 -16.16 -6.20
CA ALA A 11 40.94 -16.50 -7.41
C ALA A 11 40.08 -17.36 -8.35
N GLY A 12 39.92 -16.94 -9.60
CA GLY A 12 39.12 -17.65 -10.62
C GLY A 12 37.60 -17.54 -10.46
N LEU A 13 37.10 -16.71 -9.53
CA LEU A 13 35.67 -16.38 -9.37
C LEU A 13 35.31 -15.01 -9.97
N GLU A 14 36.05 -14.60 -11.00
CA GLU A 14 35.72 -13.40 -11.76
C GLU A 14 34.32 -13.56 -12.36
N ARG A 15 33.55 -12.47 -12.37
CA ARG A 15 32.18 -12.49 -12.89
C ARG A 15 32.22 -12.82 -14.37
N ASP A 16 31.70 -13.99 -14.70
CA ASP A 16 31.53 -14.47 -16.06
C ASP A 16 30.06 -14.82 -16.32
N PRO A 17 29.66 -15.09 -17.58
CA PRO A 17 28.27 -15.45 -17.89
C PRO A 17 27.76 -16.73 -17.20
N ALA A 18 28.64 -17.62 -16.75
CA ALA A 18 28.29 -18.87 -16.07
C ALA A 18 28.09 -18.69 -14.55
N ASN A 19 28.80 -17.76 -13.91
CA ASN A 19 28.76 -17.54 -12.46
C ASN A 19 28.09 -16.21 -12.03
N PHE A 20 27.83 -15.29 -12.98
CA PHE A 20 27.21 -14.00 -12.71
C PHE A 20 26.11 -13.66 -13.71
N ILE A 21 24.87 -13.99 -13.33
CA ILE A 21 23.66 -13.49 -14.00
C ILE A 21 22.93 -12.60 -12.99
N ALA A 22 22.71 -11.33 -13.37
CA ALA A 22 21.91 -10.42 -12.56
C ALA A 22 20.51 -11.03 -12.34
N LEU A 23 20.22 -11.39 -11.09
CA LEU A 23 18.89 -11.85 -10.70
C LEU A 23 17.93 -10.68 -10.84
N SER A 24 17.08 -10.77 -11.85
CA SER A 24 15.96 -9.85 -12.05
C SER A 24 14.66 -10.64 -11.94
N ALA A 25 13.56 -9.94 -11.64
CA ALA A 25 12.23 -10.53 -11.68
C ALA A 25 11.93 -11.20 -13.03
N MET A 26 12.51 -10.68 -14.12
CA MET A 26 12.38 -11.24 -15.46
C MET A 26 13.11 -12.59 -15.59
N THR A 27 14.36 -12.67 -15.13
CA THR A 27 15.15 -13.91 -15.17
C THR A 27 14.52 -15.00 -14.32
N PHE A 28 13.93 -14.63 -13.17
CA PHE A 28 13.19 -15.57 -12.32
C PHE A 28 11.89 -16.06 -12.99
N LEU A 29 11.14 -15.15 -13.62
CA LEU A 29 9.88 -15.48 -14.29
C LEU A 29 10.11 -16.46 -15.45
N GLU A 30 11.11 -16.21 -16.29
CA GLU A 30 11.49 -17.08 -17.40
C GLU A 30 11.92 -18.47 -16.91
N ARG A 31 12.85 -18.51 -15.94
CA ARG A 31 13.33 -19.76 -15.37
C ARG A 31 12.20 -20.57 -14.74
N ALA A 32 11.30 -19.92 -14.01
CA ALA A 32 10.21 -20.62 -13.35
C ALA A 32 9.16 -21.15 -14.35
N ALA A 33 8.93 -20.46 -15.47
CA ALA A 33 8.07 -20.94 -16.55
C ALA A 33 8.69 -22.13 -17.30
N SER A 34 10.02 -22.19 -17.40
CA SER A 34 10.73 -23.32 -18.00
C SER A 34 10.76 -24.56 -17.09
N ILE A 35 11.07 -24.38 -15.79
CA ILE A 35 11.23 -25.51 -14.86
C ILE A 35 9.89 -26.08 -14.40
N TRP A 36 8.87 -25.24 -14.17
CA TRP A 36 7.57 -25.66 -13.64
C TRP A 36 6.40 -25.08 -14.45
N PRO A 37 6.31 -25.38 -15.76
CA PRO A 37 5.38 -24.71 -16.67
C PRO A 37 3.92 -24.80 -16.21
N GLU A 38 3.49 -25.98 -15.75
CA GLU A 38 2.10 -26.27 -15.37
C GLU A 38 1.76 -25.90 -13.92
N ARG A 39 2.74 -25.49 -13.12
CA ARG A 39 2.50 -25.15 -11.72
C ARG A 39 1.70 -23.85 -11.64
N THR A 40 0.62 -23.83 -10.86
CA THR A 40 -0.17 -22.61 -10.65
C THR A 40 0.71 -21.47 -10.13
N ALA A 41 0.68 -20.34 -10.84
CA ALA A 41 1.45 -19.14 -10.55
C ALA A 41 0.57 -18.00 -10.04
N ILE A 42 -0.66 -17.89 -10.56
CA ILE A 42 -1.62 -16.85 -10.21
C ILE A 42 -2.96 -17.51 -9.85
N VAL A 43 -3.51 -17.13 -8.70
CA VAL A 43 -4.89 -17.42 -8.30
C VAL A 43 -5.56 -16.10 -7.98
N HIS A 44 -6.61 -15.74 -8.72
CA HIS A 44 -7.34 -14.49 -8.51
C HIS A 44 -8.83 -14.62 -8.89
N GLY A 45 -9.69 -14.75 -7.88
CA GLY A 45 -11.10 -15.11 -8.07
C GLY A 45 -11.21 -16.47 -8.78
N ALA A 46 -12.00 -16.53 -9.85
CA ALA A 46 -12.11 -17.71 -10.71
C ALA A 46 -10.89 -17.93 -11.62
N ILE A 47 -9.98 -16.96 -11.76
CA ILE A 47 -8.83 -17.08 -12.65
C ILE A 47 -7.74 -17.90 -11.97
N ARG A 48 -7.31 -18.95 -12.65
CA ARG A 48 -6.10 -19.71 -12.32
C ARG A 48 -5.20 -19.72 -13.56
N ARG A 49 -3.93 -19.36 -13.38
CA ARG A 49 -2.91 -19.41 -14.45
C ARG A 49 -1.69 -20.16 -13.97
N ASP A 50 -1.11 -20.93 -14.86
CA ASP A 50 0.17 -21.58 -14.62
C ASP A 50 1.36 -20.64 -14.95
N ARG A 51 2.58 -21.12 -14.71
CA ARG A 51 3.79 -20.31 -14.91
C ARG A 51 4.06 -20.06 -16.39
N ALA A 52 3.76 -21.03 -17.27
CA ALA A 52 3.93 -20.88 -18.70
C ALA A 52 2.99 -19.80 -19.28
N GLU A 53 1.71 -19.83 -18.92
CA GLU A 53 0.72 -18.83 -19.31
C GLU A 53 1.10 -17.45 -18.74
N THR A 54 1.53 -17.39 -17.48
CA THR A 54 1.94 -16.13 -16.85
C THR A 54 3.12 -15.50 -17.59
N TYR A 55 4.17 -16.26 -17.89
CA TYR A 55 5.31 -15.79 -18.68
C TYR A 55 4.91 -15.34 -20.07
N ARG A 56 4.10 -16.13 -20.79
CA ARG A 56 3.60 -15.78 -22.12
C ARG A 56 2.84 -14.45 -22.09
N ARG A 57 1.98 -14.23 -21.09
CA ARG A 57 1.24 -12.97 -20.94
C ARG A 57 2.14 -11.77 -20.67
N CYS A 58 3.14 -11.91 -19.80
CA CYS A 58 4.14 -10.86 -19.57
C CYS A 58 4.91 -10.53 -20.85
N TRP A 59 5.30 -11.56 -21.62
CA TRP A 59 6.01 -11.38 -22.88
C TRP A 59 5.15 -10.70 -23.95
N LEU A 60 3.88 -11.08 -24.08
CA LEU A 60 2.92 -10.44 -24.99
C LEU A 60 2.67 -8.97 -24.62
N LEU A 61 2.53 -8.66 -23.33
CA LEU A 61 2.41 -7.28 -22.87
C LEU A 61 3.66 -6.47 -23.23
N ALA A 62 4.86 -7.00 -22.97
CA ALA A 62 6.11 -6.35 -23.35
C ALA A 62 6.22 -6.13 -24.87
N GLY A 63 5.80 -7.11 -25.68
CA GLY A 63 5.72 -6.97 -27.13
C GLY A 63 4.74 -5.88 -27.57
N ALA A 64 3.56 -5.82 -26.97
CA ALA A 64 2.55 -4.80 -27.26
C ALA A 64 2.97 -3.39 -26.83
N LEU A 65 3.78 -3.26 -25.78
CA LEU A 65 4.38 -1.97 -25.38
C LEU A 65 5.45 -1.54 -26.39
N ARG A 66 6.36 -2.45 -26.79
CA ARG A 66 7.36 -2.18 -27.84
C ARG A 66 6.71 -1.79 -29.16
N GLY A 67 5.63 -2.46 -29.57
CA GLY A 67 4.86 -2.12 -30.77
C GLY A 67 4.22 -0.72 -30.73
N ARG A 68 4.11 -0.10 -29.55
CA ARG A 68 3.66 1.28 -29.35
C ARG A 68 4.82 2.27 -29.21
N GLY A 69 6.05 1.84 -29.50
CA GLY A 69 7.25 2.68 -29.42
C GLY A 69 7.84 2.85 -28.03
N ILE A 70 7.35 2.11 -27.02
CA ILE A 70 7.83 2.20 -25.64
C ILE A 70 9.10 1.35 -25.48
N GLY A 71 10.18 1.99 -25.04
CA GLY A 71 11.52 1.42 -24.93
C GLY A 71 12.10 1.46 -23.51
N LYS A 72 13.41 1.18 -23.43
CA LYS A 72 14.15 1.19 -22.16
C LYS A 72 14.23 2.62 -21.62
N ARG A 73 13.89 2.81 -20.35
CA ARG A 73 13.82 4.11 -19.62
C ARG A 73 12.56 4.94 -19.88
N ASP A 74 11.64 4.47 -20.71
CA ASP A 74 10.33 5.10 -20.82
C ASP A 74 9.45 4.73 -19.63
N THR A 75 8.73 5.71 -19.11
CA THR A 75 7.79 5.50 -18.00
C THR A 75 6.47 4.96 -18.55
N VAL A 76 6.07 3.79 -18.05
CA VAL A 76 4.74 3.22 -18.31
C VAL A 76 3.93 3.30 -17.02
N ALA A 77 2.79 4.00 -17.07
CA ALA A 77 1.77 3.89 -16.03
C ALA A 77 0.72 2.88 -16.50
N ILE A 78 0.45 1.87 -15.69
CA ILE A 78 -0.64 0.92 -15.91
C ILE A 78 -1.69 1.12 -14.83
N ILE A 79 -2.96 1.04 -15.21
CA ILE A 79 -4.05 0.87 -14.24
C ILE A 79 -4.21 -0.64 -14.05
N ALA A 80 -3.55 -1.18 -13.04
CA ALA A 80 -3.72 -2.57 -12.65
C ALA A 80 -5.04 -2.72 -11.89
N ALA A 81 -5.98 -3.49 -12.45
CA ALA A 81 -7.23 -3.78 -11.75
C ALA A 81 -6.89 -4.46 -10.40
N ASN A 82 -7.48 -3.96 -9.32
CA ASN A 82 -7.31 -4.46 -7.94
C ASN A 82 -5.99 -4.12 -7.22
N THR A 83 -5.21 -3.15 -7.68
CA THR A 83 -4.13 -2.57 -6.87
C THR A 83 -4.53 -1.18 -6.38
N LEU A 84 -4.32 -0.92 -5.10
CA LEU A 84 -4.54 0.40 -4.51
C LEU A 84 -3.51 1.37 -5.09
N GLY A 85 -3.96 2.49 -5.65
CA GLY A 85 -3.09 3.53 -6.19
C GLY A 85 -3.70 4.91 -5.97
N GLU A 86 -2.86 5.94 -6.01
CA GLU A 86 -3.34 7.33 -5.96
C GLU A 86 -4.05 7.72 -7.26
N VAL A 87 -5.16 8.44 -7.11
CA VAL A 87 -5.94 8.97 -8.22
C VAL A 87 -5.31 10.29 -8.68
N PHE A 88 -4.87 10.31 -9.93
CA PHE A 88 -4.38 11.52 -10.60
C PHE A 88 -5.39 12.03 -11.61
N LEU A 89 -5.55 13.35 -11.69
CA LEU A 89 -6.48 14.00 -12.62
C LEU A 89 -5.75 14.94 -13.57
N ARG A 90 -6.22 15.01 -14.81
CA ARG A 90 -5.79 16.02 -15.79
C ARG A 90 -6.97 16.33 -16.72
N GLY A 91 -7.33 17.60 -16.79
CA GLY A 91 -8.49 18.05 -17.55
C GLY A 91 -8.76 19.54 -17.37
N ASN A 92 -9.68 20.06 -18.16
CA ASN A 92 -10.11 21.47 -18.12
C ASN A 92 -10.91 21.83 -16.85
N ASN A 93 -11.35 20.83 -16.09
CA ASN A 93 -12.12 20.97 -14.86
C ASN A 93 -11.26 20.96 -13.58
N VAL A 94 -9.94 20.79 -13.71
CA VAL A 94 -9.02 20.81 -12.57
C VAL A 94 -8.76 22.27 -12.15
N MET A 95 -8.72 22.52 -10.84
CA MET A 95 -8.43 23.86 -10.31
C MET A 95 -7.05 24.38 -10.75
N LYS A 96 -6.82 25.70 -10.65
CA LYS A 96 -5.51 26.31 -10.99
C LYS A 96 -4.45 26.13 -9.90
N GLY A 97 -4.86 25.83 -8.67
CA GLY A 97 -3.98 25.75 -7.50
C GLY A 97 -4.67 26.19 -6.22
N TYR A 98 -3.91 26.14 -5.12
CA TYR A 98 -4.35 26.57 -3.80
C TYR A 98 -4.09 28.07 -3.59
N LEU A 99 -5.12 28.80 -3.19
CA LEU A 99 -5.03 30.24 -2.95
C LEU A 99 -3.97 30.54 -1.87
N LYS A 100 -3.00 31.39 -2.19
CA LYS A 100 -1.90 31.81 -1.30
C LYS A 100 -1.02 30.67 -0.79
N ASN A 101 -1.02 29.52 -1.46
CA ASN A 101 -0.16 28.40 -1.10
C ASN A 101 0.50 27.82 -2.35
N GLN A 102 1.57 28.50 -2.77
CA GLN A 102 2.29 28.16 -3.99
C GLN A 102 3.01 26.81 -3.85
N ASP A 103 3.56 26.51 -2.68
CA ASP A 103 4.28 25.26 -2.44
C ASP A 103 3.34 24.05 -2.55
N ALA A 104 2.18 24.10 -1.88
CA ALA A 104 1.17 23.04 -2.01
C ALA A 104 0.62 22.93 -3.43
N THR A 105 0.58 24.05 -4.18
CA THR A 105 0.19 24.04 -5.59
C THR A 105 1.23 23.33 -6.44
N VAL A 106 2.52 23.62 -6.26
CA VAL A 106 3.59 22.95 -7.00
C VAL A 106 3.60 21.46 -6.68
N GLU A 107 3.52 21.09 -5.41
CA GLU A 107 3.47 19.71 -4.95
C GLU A 107 2.30 18.95 -5.58
N ALA A 108 1.08 19.49 -5.48
CA ALA A 108 -0.12 18.83 -5.99
C ALA A 108 -0.18 18.72 -7.53
N PHE A 109 0.64 19.48 -8.27
CA PHE A 109 0.70 19.42 -9.74
C PHE A 109 1.98 18.77 -10.30
N THR A 110 2.73 18.08 -9.44
CA THR A 110 3.99 17.43 -9.82
C THR A 110 3.81 16.48 -11.01
N GLY A 111 4.65 16.60 -12.03
CA GLY A 111 4.58 15.79 -13.25
C GLY A 111 3.45 16.18 -14.21
N GLY A 112 2.81 17.33 -14.04
CA GLY A 112 1.75 17.83 -14.93
C GLY A 112 0.39 17.15 -14.73
N TRP A 113 0.23 16.44 -13.61
CA TRP A 113 -1.01 15.81 -13.17
C TRP A 113 -1.41 16.37 -11.81
N PHE A 114 -2.71 16.44 -11.51
CA PHE A 114 -3.19 16.82 -10.20
C PHE A 114 -3.30 15.60 -9.27
N HIS A 115 -2.55 15.62 -8.18
CA HIS A 115 -2.46 14.62 -7.12
C HIS A 115 -3.61 14.86 -6.14
N THR A 116 -4.65 14.01 -6.16
CA THR A 116 -5.83 14.20 -5.31
C THR A 116 -5.57 13.83 -3.84
N GLY A 117 -4.56 13.01 -3.60
CA GLY A 117 -4.32 12.34 -2.32
C GLY A 117 -5.39 11.30 -1.98
N ASP A 118 -6.31 10.97 -2.89
CA ASP A 118 -7.27 9.89 -2.74
C ASP A 118 -6.70 8.61 -3.34
N LEU A 119 -6.77 7.52 -2.57
CA LEU A 119 -6.38 6.19 -3.01
C LEU A 119 -7.61 5.44 -3.48
N GLY A 120 -7.51 4.79 -4.64
CA GLY A 120 -8.61 4.05 -5.21
C GLY A 120 -8.18 2.74 -5.84
N VAL A 121 -9.18 1.90 -6.08
CA VAL A 121 -9.06 0.64 -6.82
C VAL A 121 -9.93 0.71 -8.06
N TRP A 122 -9.34 0.35 -9.20
CA TRP A 122 -10.08 0.22 -10.45
C TRP A 122 -10.63 -1.20 -10.60
N HIS A 123 -11.94 -1.31 -10.73
CA HIS A 123 -12.65 -2.57 -10.93
C HIS A 123 -12.73 -2.95 -12.41
N ARG A 124 -12.99 -4.24 -12.70
CA ARG A 124 -13.02 -4.75 -14.09
C ARG A 124 -14.13 -4.14 -14.95
N ASP A 125 -15.21 -3.74 -14.32
CA ASP A 125 -16.36 -3.04 -14.93
C ASP A 125 -16.08 -1.55 -15.22
N ARG A 126 -14.86 -1.10 -14.92
CA ARG A 126 -14.37 0.28 -15.04
C ARG A 126 -14.89 1.24 -13.98
N TYR A 127 -15.44 0.73 -12.88
CA TYR A 127 -15.75 1.55 -11.73
C TYR A 127 -14.48 1.86 -10.92
N LEU A 128 -14.31 3.12 -10.53
CA LEU A 128 -13.26 3.54 -9.59
C LEU A 128 -13.89 3.64 -8.19
N GLU A 129 -13.40 2.81 -7.27
CA GLU A 129 -13.79 2.89 -5.87
C GLU A 129 -12.70 3.62 -5.09
N ILE A 130 -13.06 4.74 -4.44
CA ILE A 130 -12.17 5.44 -3.51
C ILE A 130 -12.15 4.67 -2.19
N LYS A 131 -10.96 4.28 -1.75
CA LYS A 131 -10.74 3.42 -0.59
C LYS A 131 -10.15 4.16 0.60
N ASP A 132 -9.22 5.10 0.39
CA ASP A 132 -8.52 5.77 1.49
C ASP A 132 -7.89 7.11 1.05
N ARG A 133 -7.23 7.79 1.99
CA ARG A 133 -6.36 8.95 1.73
C ARG A 133 -4.90 8.51 1.81
N SER A 134 -4.07 9.01 0.91
CA SER A 134 -2.63 8.67 0.86
C SER A 134 -1.92 8.95 2.19
N LYS A 135 -2.25 10.08 2.82
CA LYS A 135 -1.73 10.49 4.13
C LYS A 135 -2.31 9.72 5.34
N ASP A 136 -3.28 8.85 5.12
CA ASP A 136 -3.94 8.04 6.16
C ASP A 136 -3.47 6.57 6.10
N ILE A 137 -2.67 6.18 5.09
CA ILE A 137 -1.99 4.89 5.05
C ILE A 137 -0.93 4.82 6.15
N ILE A 138 -0.89 3.67 6.83
CA ILE A 138 0.05 3.36 7.90
C ILE A 138 1.06 2.35 7.35
N ILE A 139 2.35 2.66 7.44
CA ILE A 139 3.43 1.80 6.94
C ILE A 139 4.06 1.06 8.12
N SER A 140 3.66 -0.20 8.33
CA SER A 140 4.14 -1.03 9.44
C SER A 140 5.01 -2.17 8.95
N GLY A 141 6.31 -2.15 9.25
CA GLY A 141 7.23 -3.22 8.85
C GLY A 141 7.39 -3.41 7.34
N GLY A 142 7.12 -2.37 6.54
CA GLY A 142 7.12 -2.43 5.09
C GLY A 142 5.79 -2.80 4.45
N GLU A 143 4.74 -3.05 5.25
CA GLU A 143 3.39 -3.34 4.78
C GLU A 143 2.51 -2.07 4.85
N ASN A 144 1.71 -1.85 3.80
CA ASN A 144 0.75 -0.76 3.75
C ASN A 144 -0.57 -1.18 4.39
N ILE A 145 -1.01 -0.47 5.41
CA ILE A 145 -2.23 -0.75 6.17
C ILE A 145 -3.21 0.42 5.98
N SER A 146 -4.42 0.12 5.51
CA SER A 146 -5.49 1.11 5.38
C SER A 146 -6.12 1.40 6.74
N SER A 147 -6.28 2.68 7.06
CA SER A 147 -6.93 3.09 8.30
C SER A 147 -8.43 2.78 8.25
N ILE A 148 -9.06 2.95 7.09
CA ILE A 148 -10.50 2.74 6.90
C ILE A 148 -10.87 1.25 7.01
N GLU A 149 -10.05 0.34 6.48
CA GLU A 149 -10.30 -1.10 6.62
C GLU A 149 -10.44 -1.53 8.09
N ILE A 150 -9.60 -0.96 8.96
CA ILE A 150 -9.65 -1.23 10.40
C ILE A 150 -10.85 -0.51 11.03
N GLU A 151 -11.13 0.73 10.65
CA GLU A 151 -12.30 1.49 11.10
C GLU A 151 -13.59 0.74 10.80
N ASP A 152 -13.76 0.21 9.59
CA ASP A 152 -14.92 -0.57 9.15
C ASP A 152 -15.12 -1.81 10.02
N VAL A 153 -14.03 -2.53 10.35
CA VAL A 153 -14.12 -3.65 11.28
C VAL A 153 -14.54 -3.17 12.66
N LEU A 154 -13.94 -2.10 13.20
CA LEU A 154 -14.32 -1.57 14.52
C LEU A 154 -15.78 -1.10 14.56
N TYR A 155 -16.31 -0.49 13.50
CA TYR A 155 -17.72 -0.09 13.41
C TYR A 155 -18.69 -1.28 13.47
N SER A 156 -18.25 -2.49 13.10
CA SER A 156 -19.04 -3.70 13.24
C SER A 156 -19.09 -4.26 14.69
N HIS A 157 -18.26 -3.73 15.59
CA HIS A 157 -18.25 -4.18 16.99
C HIS A 157 -19.45 -3.61 17.78
N PRO A 158 -20.21 -4.43 18.52
CA PRO A 158 -21.46 -3.99 19.15
C PRO A 158 -21.28 -2.86 20.18
N ALA A 159 -20.15 -2.81 20.87
CA ALA A 159 -19.81 -1.77 21.87
C ALA A 159 -19.29 -0.45 21.28
N VAL A 160 -18.88 -0.42 20.01
CA VAL A 160 -18.21 0.75 19.42
C VAL A 160 -19.26 1.71 18.88
N LEU A 161 -19.20 2.97 19.31
CA LEU A 161 -20.00 4.08 18.77
C LEU A 161 -19.27 4.71 17.60
N GLU A 162 -18.00 5.06 17.80
CA GLU A 162 -17.14 5.63 16.76
C GLU A 162 -15.70 5.13 16.91
N ALA A 163 -15.00 5.04 15.78
CA ALA A 163 -13.59 4.67 15.76
C ALA A 163 -12.82 5.55 14.77
N ALA A 164 -11.59 5.85 15.13
CA ALA A 164 -10.63 6.47 14.23
C ALA A 164 -9.25 5.83 14.40
N ILE A 165 -8.63 5.50 13.27
CA ILE A 165 -7.34 4.86 13.20
C ILE A 165 -6.31 5.85 12.66
N VAL A 166 -5.16 5.93 13.33
CA VAL A 166 -4.03 6.76 12.93
C VAL A 166 -2.71 6.01 13.07
N ALA A 167 -1.73 6.39 12.27
CA ALA A 167 -0.35 5.95 12.45
C ALA A 167 0.21 6.48 13.78
N ARG A 168 0.78 5.57 14.57
CA ARG A 168 1.60 5.88 15.74
C ARG A 168 3.04 5.47 15.44
N PRO A 169 4.05 6.33 15.66
CA PRO A 169 5.46 5.95 15.53
C PRO A 169 5.80 4.76 16.42
N ASP A 170 6.59 3.82 15.90
CA ASP A 170 7.02 2.63 16.62
C ASP A 170 8.50 2.33 16.29
N GLU A 171 9.32 2.09 17.32
CA GLU A 171 10.77 1.90 17.16
C GLU A 171 11.14 0.70 16.28
N LYS A 172 10.32 -0.36 16.29
CA LYS A 172 10.60 -1.61 15.59
C LYS A 172 9.95 -1.65 14.21
N TRP A 173 8.76 -1.08 14.08
CA TRP A 173 7.93 -1.23 12.89
C TRP A 173 7.83 0.04 12.04
N GLY A 174 8.45 1.14 12.48
CA GLY A 174 8.32 2.46 11.87
C GLY A 174 7.02 3.12 12.32
N GLU A 175 5.89 2.53 11.92
CA GLU A 175 4.56 2.92 12.37
C GLU A 175 3.74 1.70 12.79
N THR A 176 2.77 1.90 13.67
CA THR A 176 1.75 0.90 14.01
C THR A 176 0.36 1.52 14.04
N PRO A 177 -0.70 0.75 13.74
CA PRO A 177 -2.06 1.27 13.86
C PRO A 177 -2.42 1.52 15.32
N CYS A 178 -2.87 2.74 15.61
CA CYS A 178 -3.40 3.15 16.90
C CYS A 178 -4.88 3.49 16.75
N ALA A 179 -5.73 2.85 17.54
CA ALA A 179 -7.16 3.08 17.53
C ALA A 179 -7.57 4.04 18.63
N PHE A 180 -8.35 5.06 18.28
CA PHE A 180 -9.13 5.84 19.22
C PHE A 180 -10.59 5.42 19.09
N VAL A 181 -11.19 5.01 20.20
CA VAL A 181 -12.52 4.39 20.22
C VAL A 181 -13.42 5.14 21.19
N ALA A 182 -14.57 5.59 20.69
CA ALA A 182 -15.68 6.04 21.53
C ALA A 182 -16.67 4.88 21.65
N LEU A 183 -17.07 4.57 22.89
CA LEU A 183 -18.01 3.49 23.18
C LEU A 183 -19.45 4.00 23.17
N LYS A 184 -20.39 3.08 22.94
CA LYS A 184 -21.82 3.35 23.17
C LYS A 184 -22.10 3.49 24.66
N ASP A 185 -23.13 4.26 25.01
CA ASP A 185 -23.53 4.47 26.39
C ASP A 185 -23.77 3.13 27.11
N GLY A 186 -23.14 2.96 28.27
CA GLY A 186 -23.25 1.75 29.09
C GLY A 186 -22.46 0.53 28.59
N ALA A 187 -21.76 0.64 27.46
CA ALA A 187 -20.92 -0.46 26.97
C ALA A 187 -19.62 -0.57 27.78
N ILE A 188 -19.26 -1.80 28.16
CA ILE A 188 -18.02 -2.12 28.87
C ILE A 188 -17.24 -3.10 28.00
N VAL A 189 -16.06 -2.69 27.56
CA VAL A 189 -15.17 -3.50 26.72
C VAL A 189 -13.72 -3.13 27.04
N THR A 190 -12.82 -4.10 27.01
CA THR A 190 -11.39 -3.88 27.25
C THR A 190 -10.61 -3.73 25.94
N GLU A 191 -9.37 -3.24 26.01
CA GLU A 191 -8.49 -3.19 24.85
C GLU A 191 -8.26 -4.60 24.26
N ALA A 192 -8.13 -5.61 25.13
CA ALA A 192 -7.91 -6.99 24.73
C ALA A 192 -9.10 -7.54 23.92
N ASP A 193 -10.33 -7.20 24.31
CA ASP A 193 -11.53 -7.62 23.58
C ASP A 193 -11.58 -7.00 22.17
N ILE A 194 -11.24 -5.71 22.05
CA ILE A 194 -11.18 -5.02 20.75
C ILE A 194 -10.08 -5.64 19.86
N ILE A 195 -8.90 -5.90 20.42
CA ILE A 195 -7.80 -6.55 19.69
C ILE A 195 -8.18 -7.96 19.24
N ALA A 196 -8.82 -8.75 20.12
CA ALA A 196 -9.29 -10.09 19.81
C ALA A 196 -10.33 -10.07 18.68
N PHE A 197 -11.31 -9.16 18.76
CA PHE A 197 -12.33 -8.98 17.73
C PHE A 197 -11.74 -8.64 16.37
N CYS A 198 -10.72 -7.76 16.33
CA CYS A 198 -9.99 -7.45 15.11
C CYS A 198 -9.23 -8.67 14.57
N ARG A 199 -8.51 -9.43 15.43
CA ARG A 199 -7.74 -10.62 15.02
C ARG A 199 -8.59 -11.69 14.34
N GLU A 200 -9.86 -11.83 14.73
CA GLU A 200 -10.79 -12.77 14.10
C GLU A 200 -11.22 -12.35 12.69
N ARG A 201 -11.07 -11.06 12.32
CA ARG A 201 -11.67 -10.46 11.12
C ARG A 201 -10.67 -9.87 10.14
N MET A 202 -9.40 -9.70 10.54
CA MET A 202 -8.35 -9.17 9.67
C MET A 202 -7.00 -9.86 9.90
N ALA A 203 -6.08 -9.70 8.96
CA ALA A 203 -4.73 -10.23 9.09
C ALA A 203 -3.99 -9.61 10.30
N HIS A 204 -3.20 -10.42 11.00
CA HIS A 204 -2.58 -10.04 12.27
C HIS A 204 -1.75 -8.75 12.22
N PHE A 205 -1.09 -8.47 11.10
CA PHE A 205 -0.26 -7.27 10.96
C PHE A 205 -1.07 -5.97 10.85
N LYS A 206 -2.38 -6.06 10.52
CA LYS A 206 -3.30 -4.91 10.45
C LYS A 206 -3.93 -4.56 11.79
N VAL A 207 -3.89 -5.48 12.75
CA VAL A 207 -4.56 -5.30 14.03
C VAL A 207 -3.90 -4.15 14.80
N PRO A 208 -4.67 -3.17 15.32
CA PRO A 208 -4.12 -2.11 16.13
C PRO A 208 -3.34 -2.63 17.34
N LYS A 209 -2.19 -2.03 17.62
CA LYS A 209 -1.37 -2.40 18.77
C LYS A 209 -1.68 -1.59 20.02
N THR A 210 -2.33 -0.45 19.85
CA THR A 210 -2.73 0.44 20.94
C THR A 210 -4.17 0.86 20.71
N ILE A 211 -4.98 0.74 21.76
CA ILE A 211 -6.38 1.13 21.78
C ILE A 211 -6.53 2.19 22.87
N ALA A 212 -7.08 3.35 22.54
CA ALA A 212 -7.34 4.42 23.49
C ALA A 212 -8.84 4.74 23.50
N PHE A 213 -9.50 4.53 24.64
CA PHE A 213 -10.91 4.87 24.80
C PHE A 213 -11.06 6.36 25.12
N THR A 214 -11.61 7.13 24.18
CA THR A 214 -11.74 8.58 24.35
C THR A 214 -12.80 9.16 23.40
N PRO A 215 -13.47 10.26 23.77
CA PRO A 215 -14.28 11.02 22.83
C PRO A 215 -13.43 11.52 21.65
N LEU A 216 -13.94 11.33 20.43
CA LEU A 216 -13.23 11.73 19.21
C LEU A 216 -13.43 13.23 18.95
N PRO A 217 -12.35 14.00 18.66
CA PRO A 217 -12.47 15.41 18.33
C PRO A 217 -13.12 15.58 16.96
N LYS A 218 -14.12 16.46 16.86
CA LYS A 218 -14.90 16.68 15.64
C LYS A 218 -14.98 18.15 15.26
N THR A 219 -15.13 18.42 13.97
CA THR A 219 -15.53 19.73 13.46
C THR A 219 -17.00 20.02 13.77
N ALA A 220 -17.44 21.26 13.55
CA ALA A 220 -18.86 21.64 13.63
C ALA A 220 -19.78 20.81 12.69
N THR A 221 -19.22 20.24 11.61
CA THR A 221 -19.91 19.35 10.67
C THR A 221 -19.86 17.87 11.08
N GLY A 222 -19.32 17.54 12.25
CA GLY A 222 -19.23 16.17 12.75
C GLY A 222 -18.04 15.36 12.21
N LYS A 223 -17.15 15.94 11.40
CA LYS A 223 -16.00 15.23 10.83
C LYS A 223 -14.91 15.04 11.89
N ILE A 224 -14.46 13.80 12.08
CA ILE A 224 -13.36 13.47 13.00
C ILE A 224 -12.05 14.14 12.54
N GLN A 225 -11.37 14.80 13.48
CA GLN A 225 -10.11 15.49 13.26
C GLN A 225 -8.90 14.57 13.51
N LYS A 226 -8.64 13.65 12.57
CA LYS A 226 -7.51 12.67 12.66
C LYS A 226 -6.13 13.32 12.91
N PHE A 227 -5.92 14.59 12.54
CA PHE A 227 -4.64 15.27 12.80
C PHE A 227 -4.38 15.49 14.31
N ILE A 228 -5.42 15.76 15.10
CA ILE A 228 -5.32 15.89 16.57
C ILE A 228 -5.01 14.52 17.16
N LEU A 229 -5.68 13.48 16.66
CA LEU A 229 -5.46 12.10 17.10
C LEU A 229 -4.04 11.64 16.80
N ARG A 230 -3.44 12.01 15.66
CA ARG A 230 -2.02 11.75 15.36
C ARG A 230 -1.08 12.42 16.36
N GLN A 231 -1.38 13.63 16.79
CA GLN A 231 -0.57 14.30 17.82
C GLN A 231 -0.67 13.57 19.16
N ARG A 232 -1.87 13.14 19.57
CA ARG A 232 -2.08 12.33 20.78
C ARG A 232 -1.38 10.98 20.69
N ALA A 233 -1.44 10.32 19.52
CA ALA A 233 -0.82 9.01 19.32
C ALA A 233 0.69 9.03 19.51
N ARG A 234 1.38 10.14 19.23
CA ARG A 234 2.82 10.29 19.49
C ARG A 234 3.20 10.31 20.97
N GLN A 235 2.22 10.46 21.86
CA GLN A 235 2.41 10.54 23.31
C GLN A 235 2.05 9.22 24.01
N LEU A 236 1.62 8.20 23.26
CA LEU A 236 1.25 6.85 23.72
C LEU A 236 2.36 5.85 23.40
#